data_AF-A0AAU3NKX2-F1
#
_entry.id   AF-A0AAU3NKX2-F1
#
_cell.length_a   1.000
_cell.length_b   1.000
_cell.length_c   1.000
_cell.angle_alpha   90.00
_cell.angle_beta   90.00
_cell.angle_gamma   90.00
#
_symmetry.space_group_name_H-M   'P 1'
#
loop_
_entity.id
_entity.type
_entity.pdbx_description
1 polymer ?
#
loop_
_entity_poly.entity_id
_entity_poly.type
_entity_poly.pdbx_seq_one_letter_code
_entity_poly.pdbx_strand_id
1 'polypeptide(L)'
;MIQTYAENKILIRARGRGAGPDFANLRAYCGSRPSLLLSPVKVILNEGKFASSSPRGKADRRLRVPEDIDPSGYPAMLERIRIGDGAPPAPHLHYLDDTDQSGLIVVGFFGEHLHNASTN
;
A
#
# COMPACT_ATOMS: atom_id res chain seq x y z
N MET A 1 -8.95 4.41 12.12
CA MET A 1 -8.30 3.10 12.34
C MET A 1 -8.39 2.32 11.02
N ILE A 2 -7.42 1.45 10.71
CA ILE A 2 -7.43 0.61 9.48
C ILE A 2 -8.64 -0.32 9.49
N GLN A 3 -9.03 -0.86 10.64
CA GLN A 3 -10.23 -1.66 10.79
C GLN A 3 -11.50 -0.95 10.25
N THR A 4 -11.66 0.33 10.59
CA THR A 4 -12.76 1.17 10.07
C THR A 4 -12.68 1.43 8.56
N TYR A 5 -11.50 1.27 7.93
CA TYR A 5 -11.35 1.42 6.48
C TYR A 5 -12.04 0.27 5.77
N ALA A 6 -11.63 -0.95 6.11
CA ALA A 6 -12.17 -2.18 5.55
C ALA A 6 -13.68 -2.31 5.80
N GLU A 7 -14.12 -2.09 7.05
CA GLU A 7 -15.53 -2.21 7.43
C GLU A 7 -16.43 -1.26 6.63
N ASN A 8 -16.04 0.01 6.50
CA ASN A 8 -16.81 0.98 5.75
C ASN A 8 -16.82 0.67 4.25
N LYS A 9 -15.69 0.22 3.71
CA LYS A 9 -15.58 -0.18 2.29
C LYS A 9 -16.53 -1.35 1.99
N ILE A 10 -16.55 -2.37 2.85
CA ILE A 10 -17.48 -3.51 2.78
C ILE A 10 -18.93 -3.04 2.87
N LEU A 11 -19.26 -2.20 3.87
CA LEU A 11 -20.62 -1.71 4.08
C LEU A 11 -21.17 -0.92 2.88
N ILE A 12 -20.35 -0.08 2.25
CA ILE A 12 -20.74 0.71 1.08
C ILE A 12 -21.00 -0.20 -0.11
N ARG A 13 -20.11 -1.18 -0.34
CA ARG A 13 -20.27 -2.17 -1.42
C ARG A 13 -21.51 -3.05 -1.23
N ALA A 14 -21.80 -3.47 0.00
CA ALA A 14 -22.99 -4.27 0.33
C ALA A 14 -24.30 -3.52 -0.02
N ARG A 15 -24.28 -2.18 -0.07
CA ARG A 15 -25.41 -1.35 -0.50
C ARG A 15 -25.53 -1.21 -2.03
N GLY A 16 -24.75 -1.97 -2.79
CA GLY A 16 -24.77 -1.96 -4.26
C GLY A 16 -24.12 -0.71 -4.88
N ARG A 17 -23.38 0.08 -4.10
CA ARG A 17 -22.65 1.26 -4.60
C ARG A 17 -21.16 0.92 -4.71
N GLY A 18 -20.48 1.51 -5.70
CA GLY A 18 -19.02 1.55 -5.67
C GLY A 18 -18.56 2.22 -4.37
N ALA A 19 -17.43 1.77 -3.81
CA ALA A 19 -16.94 2.25 -2.51
C ALA A 19 -16.74 3.78 -2.45
N GLY A 20 -16.67 4.45 -3.59
CA GLY A 20 -16.49 5.89 -3.71
C GLY A 20 -15.01 6.28 -3.70
N PRO A 21 -14.69 7.53 -4.07
CA PRO A 21 -13.31 7.99 -4.21
C PRO A 21 -12.54 7.91 -2.89
N ASP A 22 -13.18 8.18 -1.76
CA ASP A 22 -12.58 8.17 -0.43
C ASP A 22 -12.15 6.77 0.04
N PHE A 23 -12.63 5.71 -0.61
CA PHE A 23 -12.31 4.32 -0.27
C PHE A 23 -11.53 3.61 -1.38
N ALA A 24 -11.08 4.34 -2.40
CA ALA A 24 -10.38 3.78 -3.56
C ALA A 24 -9.06 3.07 -3.19
N ASN A 25 -8.33 3.59 -2.19
CA ASN A 25 -7.11 3.02 -1.62
C ASN A 25 -6.83 3.67 -0.25
N LEU A 26 -5.86 3.14 0.48
CA LEU A 26 -5.43 3.68 1.78
C LEU A 26 -5.09 5.19 1.73
N ARG A 27 -4.46 5.68 0.65
CA ARG A 27 -4.13 7.11 0.51
C ARG A 27 -5.38 7.98 0.47
N ALA A 28 -6.37 7.61 -0.33
CA ALA A 28 -7.63 8.35 -0.44
C ALA A 28 -8.38 8.37 0.90
N TYR A 29 -8.40 7.24 1.60
CA TYR A 29 -9.00 7.13 2.92
C TYR A 29 -8.28 7.96 3.98
N CYS A 30 -6.95 8.03 3.93
CA CYS A 30 -6.16 8.97 4.73
C CYS A 30 -6.39 10.43 4.32
N GLY A 31 -6.84 10.72 3.10
CA GLY A 31 -7.15 12.09 2.67
C GLY A 31 -8.52 12.58 3.11
N SER A 32 -9.49 11.67 3.27
CA SER A 32 -10.88 12.01 3.56
C SER A 32 -11.19 12.23 5.05
N ARG A 33 -10.22 12.00 5.94
CA ARG A 33 -10.43 12.08 7.40
C ARG A 33 -9.81 13.34 8.02
N PRO A 34 -10.52 14.01 8.95
CA PRO A 34 -10.05 15.24 9.57
C PRO A 34 -8.92 15.04 10.61
N SER A 35 -8.80 13.85 11.20
CA SER A 35 -7.75 13.52 12.17
C SER A 35 -6.92 12.33 11.69
N LEU A 36 -5.65 12.59 11.39
CA LEU A 36 -4.79 11.64 10.67
C LEU A 36 -3.59 11.26 11.52
N LEU A 37 -3.57 9.98 11.94
CA LEU A 37 -2.35 9.34 12.45
C LEU A 37 -1.34 9.07 11.32
N LEU A 38 -1.81 8.97 10.08
CA LEU A 38 -1.02 8.74 8.88
C LEU A 38 -1.32 9.82 7.84
N SER A 39 -0.34 10.66 7.53
CA SER A 39 -0.48 11.68 6.50
C SER A 39 -0.61 11.03 5.11
N PRO A 40 -1.58 11.43 4.26
CA PRO A 40 -1.75 10.91 2.91
C PRO A 40 -0.57 11.24 1.99
N VAL A 41 0.27 12.21 2.37
CA VAL A 41 1.51 12.53 1.64
C VAL A 41 2.57 11.45 1.86
N LYS A 42 2.53 10.75 3.00
CA LYS A 42 3.45 9.63 3.28
C LYS A 42 3.02 8.34 2.59
N VAL A 43 1.77 8.24 2.12
CA VAL A 43 1.25 7.09 1.39
C VAL A 43 1.47 7.28 -0.11
N ILE A 44 2.39 6.51 -0.67
CA ILE A 44 2.83 6.62 -2.06
C ILE A 44 2.29 5.43 -2.86
N LEU A 45 1.47 5.71 -3.88
CA LEU A 45 0.82 4.69 -4.70
C LEU A 45 1.72 4.14 -5.83
N ASN A 46 2.75 4.89 -6.21
CA ASN A 46 3.66 4.49 -7.28
C ASN A 46 5.08 4.95 -6.99
N GLU A 47 6.05 4.07 -7.20
CA GLU A 47 7.49 4.29 -6.97
C GLU A 47 8.26 4.80 -8.20
N GLY A 48 7.54 5.05 -9.29
CA GLY A 48 8.08 5.53 -10.55
C GLY A 48 8.33 4.40 -11.54
N LYS A 49 8.71 4.79 -12.77
CA LYS A 49 8.81 3.89 -13.92
C LYS A 49 9.83 2.76 -13.70
N PHE A 50 11.01 3.07 -13.15
CA PHE A 50 12.06 2.05 -12.99
C PHE A 50 11.71 0.96 -11.96
N ALA A 51 11.12 1.33 -10.82
CA ALA A 51 10.68 0.36 -9.82
C ALA A 51 9.57 -0.57 -10.35
N SER A 52 8.69 -0.05 -11.20
CA SER A 52 7.56 -0.80 -11.76
C SER A 52 7.86 -1.54 -13.07
N SER A 53 8.86 -1.11 -13.85
CA SER A 53 9.12 -1.66 -15.19
C SER A 53 10.41 -2.48 -15.33
N SER A 54 11.43 -2.24 -14.50
CA SER A 54 12.70 -2.98 -14.59
C SER A 54 12.61 -4.39 -13.99
N PRO A 55 13.40 -5.38 -14.47
CA PRO A 55 13.40 -6.73 -13.90
C PRO A 55 13.74 -6.75 -12.40
N ARG A 56 14.79 -6.03 -11.99
CA ARG A 56 15.22 -5.92 -10.59
C ARG A 56 14.17 -5.19 -9.74
N GLY A 57 13.66 -4.05 -10.22
CA GLY A 57 12.61 -3.30 -9.54
C GLY A 57 11.37 -4.17 -9.28
N LYS A 58 10.90 -4.90 -10.30
CA LYS A 58 9.77 -5.83 -10.16
C LYS A 58 10.07 -6.94 -9.15
N ALA A 59 11.24 -7.56 -9.23
CA ALA A 59 11.62 -8.66 -8.33
C ALA A 59 11.61 -8.22 -6.86
N ASP A 60 12.17 -7.05 -6.55
CA ASP A 60 12.22 -6.50 -5.19
C ASP A 60 10.83 -6.20 -4.59
N ARG A 61 9.81 -5.97 -5.44
CA ARG A 61 8.43 -5.70 -5.00
C ARG A 61 7.55 -6.95 -5.01
N ARG A 62 8.10 -8.13 -5.32
CA ARG A 62 7.40 -9.41 -5.13
C ARG A 62 7.63 -9.89 -3.71
N LEU A 63 6.72 -9.49 -2.82
CA LEU A 63 6.88 -9.70 -1.38
C LEU A 63 5.99 -10.85 -0.92
N ARG A 64 6.51 -11.65 0.01
CA ARG A 64 5.84 -12.86 0.46
C ARG A 64 4.56 -12.52 1.22
N VAL A 65 3.48 -13.23 0.89
CA VAL A 65 2.23 -13.25 1.65
C VAL A 65 1.73 -14.70 1.80
N PRO A 66 0.85 -14.97 2.77
CA PRO A 66 0.07 -16.22 2.80
C PRO A 66 -0.73 -16.46 1.50
N GLU A 67 -0.87 -17.73 1.10
CA GLU A 67 -1.55 -18.11 -0.16
C GLU A 67 -3.06 -17.83 -0.19
N ASP A 68 -3.68 -17.68 1.00
CA ASP A 68 -5.07 -17.25 1.15
C ASP A 68 -5.27 -15.75 0.85
N ILE A 69 -4.19 -14.95 0.87
CA ILE A 69 -4.20 -13.54 0.45
C ILE A 69 -3.95 -13.40 -1.05
N ASP A 70 -2.93 -14.08 -1.57
CA ASP A 70 -2.62 -14.11 -3.00
C ASP A 70 -2.15 -15.53 -3.38
N PRO A 71 -2.79 -16.20 -4.36
CA PRO A 71 -2.45 -17.58 -4.71
C PRO A 71 -1.00 -17.79 -5.20
N SER A 72 -0.30 -16.73 -5.64
CA SER A 72 1.11 -16.83 -6.03
C SER A 72 2.06 -16.80 -4.83
N GLY A 73 1.58 -16.39 -3.66
CA GLY A 73 2.35 -16.13 -2.45
C GLY A 73 3.29 -14.92 -2.55
N TYR A 74 3.38 -14.25 -3.72
CA TYR A 74 4.32 -13.16 -4.00
C TYR A 74 3.69 -12.08 -4.91
N PRO A 75 2.66 -11.37 -4.44
CA PRO A 75 2.05 -10.26 -5.17
C PRO A 75 3.03 -9.09 -5.34
N ALA A 76 2.76 -8.26 -6.33
CA ALA A 76 3.49 -7.01 -6.53
C ALA A 76 3.00 -5.93 -5.56
N MET A 77 3.88 -5.41 -4.71
CA MET A 77 3.58 -4.35 -3.74
C MET A 77 4.31 -3.04 -4.10
N LEU A 78 3.72 -2.30 -5.04
CA LEU A 78 4.24 -0.99 -5.48
C LEU A 78 3.86 0.15 -4.54
N GLU A 79 2.79 -0.04 -3.77
CA GLU A 79 2.34 0.93 -2.78
C GLU A 79 3.23 0.86 -1.54
N ARG A 80 3.56 2.03 -0.98
CA ARG A 80 4.41 2.11 0.21
C ARG A 80 4.09 3.31 1.08
N ILE A 81 4.51 3.23 2.33
CA ILE A 81 4.45 4.31 3.29
C ILE A 81 5.87 4.76 3.61
N ARG A 82 6.17 6.06 3.44
CA ARG A 82 7.41 6.67 3.93
C ARG A 82 7.37 6.78 5.44
N ILE A 83 8.36 6.18 6.09
CA ILE A 83 8.49 6.19 7.55
C ILE A 83 9.56 7.20 7.94
N GLY A 84 9.20 8.09 8.88
CA GLY A 84 10.03 9.23 9.28
C GLY A 84 10.12 10.34 8.22
N ASP A 85 10.86 11.39 8.58
CA ASP A 85 11.09 12.58 7.73
C ASP A 85 12.59 12.80 7.46
N GLY A 86 13.43 11.81 7.79
CA GLY A 86 14.89 11.87 7.65
C GLY A 86 15.38 11.95 6.20
N ALA A 87 16.68 12.25 6.06
CA ALA A 87 17.37 12.30 4.78
C ALA A 87 17.33 10.94 4.06
N PRO A 88 17.24 10.90 2.72
CA PRO A 88 17.27 9.66 1.96
C PRO A 88 18.54 8.82 2.21
N PRO A 89 18.45 7.48 2.19
CA PRO A 89 17.22 6.71 2.00
C PRO A 89 16.41 6.59 3.30
N ALA A 90 15.19 7.15 3.30
CA ALA A 90 14.25 6.97 4.40
C ALA A 90 13.61 5.57 4.32
N PRO A 91 13.32 4.93 5.47
CA PRO A 91 12.70 3.61 5.48
C PRO A 91 11.29 3.64 4.86
N HIS A 92 10.96 2.55 4.18
CA HIS A 92 9.68 2.34 3.53
C HIS A 92 8.99 1.08 4.05
N LEU A 93 7.68 1.17 4.22
CA LEU A 93 6.81 0.03 4.45
C LEU A 93 6.03 -0.25 3.18
N HIS A 94 6.28 -1.38 2.53
CA HIS A 94 5.53 -1.86 1.37
C HIS A 94 4.35 -2.71 1.83
N TYR A 95 3.19 -2.47 1.24
CA TYR A 95 1.96 -3.15 1.61
C TYR A 95 1.10 -3.50 0.40
N LEU A 96 0.21 -4.46 0.62
CA LEU A 96 -0.92 -4.79 -0.25
C LEU A 96 -2.21 -4.34 0.44
N ASP A 97 -3.02 -3.55 -0.25
CA ASP A 97 -4.38 -3.21 0.17
C ASP A 97 -5.34 -4.33 -0.23
N ASP A 98 -5.45 -5.35 0.64
CA ASP A 98 -6.34 -6.49 0.45
C ASP A 98 -7.68 -6.32 1.20
N THR A 99 -8.07 -5.06 1.43
CA THR A 99 -9.29 -4.75 2.19
C THR A 99 -10.57 -5.16 1.49
N ASP A 100 -10.52 -5.38 0.18
CA ASP A 100 -11.66 -5.87 -0.60
C ASP A 100 -11.87 -7.39 -0.49
N GLN A 101 -10.86 -8.16 -0.09
CA GLN A 101 -10.96 -9.63 0.04
C GLN A 101 -10.85 -10.08 1.50
N SER A 102 -9.69 -9.90 2.13
CA SER A 102 -9.46 -10.29 3.52
C SER A 102 -9.87 -9.22 4.53
N GLY A 103 -10.04 -7.97 4.09
CA GLY A 103 -10.26 -6.84 5.01
C GLY A 103 -8.96 -6.30 5.62
N LEU A 104 -7.79 -6.73 5.13
CA LEU A 104 -6.50 -6.41 5.72
C LEU A 104 -5.66 -5.48 4.83
N ILE A 105 -4.82 -4.67 5.50
CA ILE A 105 -3.61 -4.11 4.88
C ILE A 105 -2.47 -5.07 5.23
N VAL A 106 -1.94 -5.77 4.23
CA VAL A 106 -0.91 -6.80 4.42
C VAL A 106 0.46 -6.18 4.20
N VAL A 107 1.32 -6.22 5.22
CA VAL A 107 2.68 -5.68 5.14
C VAL A 107 3.62 -6.74 4.56
N GLY A 108 4.20 -6.48 3.40
CA GLY A 108 5.16 -7.39 2.78
C GLY A 108 6.61 -7.09 3.14
N PHE A 109 6.94 -5.83 3.44
CA PHE A 109 8.31 -5.41 3.77
C PHE A 109 8.32 -4.12 4.58
N PHE A 110 9.23 -4.02 5.54
CA PHE A 110 9.57 -2.78 6.24
C PHE A 110 11.08 -2.70 6.39
N GLY A 111 11.69 -1.65 5.86
CA GLY A 111 13.14 -1.50 5.89
C GLY A 111 13.62 -0.34 5.03
N GLU A 112 14.88 -0.43 4.61
CA GLU A 112 15.50 0.57 3.73
C GLU A 112 14.76 0.73 2.41
N HIS A 113 15.01 1.85 1.74
CA HIS A 113 14.46 2.10 0.41
C HIS A 113 14.95 1.03 -0.58
N LEU A 114 14.02 0.20 -1.10
CA LEU A 114 14.31 -0.80 -2.12
C LEU A 114 14.81 -0.15 -3.44
N HIS A 115 15.52 -0.91 -4.29
CA HIS A 115 16.19 -0.37 -5.49
C HIS A 115 15.27 0.51 -6.35
N ASN A 116 15.73 1.69 -6.75
CA ASN A 116 15.08 2.51 -7.78
C ASN A 116 16.14 3.27 -8.61
N ALA A 117 15.72 4.04 -9.61
CA ALA A 117 16.64 4.80 -10.48
C ALA A 117 17.57 5.78 -9.74
N SER A 118 17.27 6.10 -8.49
CA SER A 118 18.01 7.02 -7.62
C SER A 118 18.62 6.34 -6.40
N THR A 119 18.49 5.01 -6.26
CA THR A 119 18.95 4.23 -5.10
C THR A 119 19.51 2.88 -5.58
N ASN A 120 20.84 2.72 -5.51
CA ASN A 120 21.69 1.53 -5.81
C ASN A 120 21.32 0.65 -7.01
#